data_AF-A0A523DG82-F1
#
_entry.id   AF-A0A523DG82-F1
#
_cell.length_a   1.000
_cell.length_b   1.000
_cell.length_c   1.000
_cell.angle_alpha   90.00
_cell.angle_beta   90.00
_cell.angle_gamma   90.00
#
_symmetry.space_group_name_H-M   'P 1'
#
loop_
_entity.id
_entity.type
_entity.pdbx_description
1 polymer ?
#
loop_
_entity_poly.entity_id
_entity_poly.type
_entity_poly.pdbx_seq_one_letter_code
_entity_poly.pdbx_strand_id
1 'polypeptide(L)'
;MAKAAVVAAVGVVALSPPVTLGAGAQAGQSVSLHVEETTGIRRTRYPVNARVPFPQGALARADQVRLLRDDEEVPAQFSAGSHWLDGSVQWLRVDFNVSIGPQETRAYRVEYGPGVSAEAGPGRGLALVEDADAIQVGRVTFSKTAAPLFRSVSYRGEVIGPGRNGFAVEDTDGTAYELGGDTGVLFEVIRGGPLYVELRYSGRVLLAAGAEVPFVVRVEMPNSKSWVKVTASVDDPEQRLRALSFHSPLALGPRPWVWDFGTDRWTYGSLRNEDSSVVLTNDVEVGGETGWHVDTGPKGQERPYETTGSTRPVVAGWGHLQGETEVVAFAMDRFASAPGTYRIALDGAGQASFHVAPATPVTRHRLTVYQHFVGAPVQIGAATSPPSMLHPLVARVDPAHYVASGLEPPADR
;
A
#
# COMPACT_ATOMS: atom_id res chain seq x y z
N MET A 1 -23.63 100.90 -3.95
CA MET A 1 -24.01 99.78 -4.86
C MET A 1 -22.81 99.45 -5.73
N ALA A 2 -22.14 98.33 -5.47
CA ALA A 2 -21.10 97.77 -6.34
C ALA A 2 -21.20 96.25 -6.21
N LYS A 3 -21.60 95.58 -7.30
CA LYS A 3 -21.67 94.11 -7.40
C LYS A 3 -20.27 93.61 -7.79
N ALA A 4 -19.68 92.77 -6.95
CA ALA A 4 -18.47 92.02 -7.27
C ALA A 4 -18.84 90.77 -8.09
N ALA A 5 -18.23 90.62 -9.26
CA ALA A 5 -18.34 89.44 -10.11
C ALA A 5 -17.28 88.41 -9.70
N VAL A 6 -17.73 87.19 -9.39
CA VAL A 6 -16.88 86.03 -9.13
C VAL A 6 -16.57 85.36 -10.46
N VAL A 7 -15.28 85.24 -10.80
CA VAL A 7 -14.79 84.44 -11.93
C VAL A 7 -14.51 83.03 -11.42
N ALA A 8 -15.27 82.04 -11.90
CA ALA A 8 -15.04 80.63 -11.63
C ALA A 8 -14.08 80.06 -12.69
N ALA A 9 -12.93 79.56 -12.24
CA ALA A 9 -11.98 78.82 -13.08
C ALA A 9 -12.44 77.37 -13.23
N VAL A 10 -12.64 76.92 -14.48
CA VAL A 10 -12.94 75.52 -14.82
C VAL A 10 -11.60 74.77 -14.90
N GLY A 11 -11.30 73.94 -13.91
CA GLY A 11 -10.19 73.00 -13.94
C GLY A 11 -10.58 71.74 -14.70
N VAL A 12 -9.87 71.44 -15.78
CA VAL A 12 -9.98 70.17 -16.52
C VAL A 12 -9.32 69.08 -15.67
N VAL A 13 -10.12 68.20 -15.09
CA VAL A 13 -9.64 66.96 -14.45
C VAL A 13 -9.39 65.93 -15.54
N ALA A 14 -8.13 65.60 -15.77
CA ALA A 14 -7.74 64.47 -16.61
C ALA A 14 -8.15 63.17 -15.90
N LEU A 15 -9.19 62.51 -16.41
CA LEU A 15 -9.57 61.16 -15.99
C LEU A 15 -8.48 60.18 -16.47
N SER A 16 -7.61 59.75 -15.57
CA SER A 16 -6.76 58.59 -15.80
C SER A 16 -7.66 57.35 -15.93
N PRO A 17 -7.47 56.49 -16.94
CA PRO A 17 -8.21 55.24 -16.99
C PRO A 17 -7.88 54.39 -15.74
N PRO A 18 -8.85 53.64 -15.20
CA PRO A 18 -8.57 52.73 -14.11
C PRO A 18 -7.53 51.71 -14.60
N VAL A 19 -6.42 51.60 -13.87
CA VAL A 19 -5.50 50.47 -14.00
C VAL A 19 -6.29 49.25 -13.57
N THR A 20 -6.81 48.51 -14.54
CA THR A 20 -7.25 47.14 -14.33
C THR A 20 -6.01 46.33 -13.99
N LEU A 21 -5.78 46.12 -12.69
CA LEU A 21 -4.97 45.01 -12.21
C LEU A 21 -5.68 43.74 -12.66
N GLY A 22 -5.36 43.28 -13.87
CA GLY A 22 -5.64 41.92 -14.27
C GLY A 22 -4.97 41.02 -13.25
N ALA A 23 -5.77 40.34 -12.43
CA ALA A 23 -5.34 39.12 -11.78
C ALA A 23 -5.10 38.09 -12.89
N GLY A 24 -3.98 38.23 -13.59
CA GLY A 24 -3.42 37.13 -14.34
C GLY A 24 -3.12 36.07 -13.30
N ALA A 25 -3.95 35.02 -13.25
CA ALA A 25 -3.54 33.77 -12.63
C ALA A 25 -2.18 33.45 -13.25
N GLN A 26 -1.11 33.60 -12.46
CA GLN A 26 0.22 33.20 -12.88
C GLN A 26 0.07 31.74 -13.28
N ALA A 27 0.22 31.43 -14.57
CA ALA A 27 0.06 30.06 -15.04
C ALA A 27 1.02 29.19 -14.23
N GLY A 28 0.47 28.29 -13.42
CA GLY A 28 1.24 27.38 -12.58
C GLY A 28 2.25 26.63 -13.46
N GLN A 29 3.42 26.34 -12.90
CA GLN A 29 4.34 25.44 -13.56
C GLN A 29 3.70 24.04 -13.60
N SER A 30 4.10 23.21 -14.56
CA SER A 30 3.49 21.89 -14.73
C SER A 30 4.50 20.79 -14.96
N VAL A 31 4.13 19.58 -14.52
CA VAL A 31 4.91 18.36 -14.66
C VAL A 31 4.03 17.28 -15.29
N SER A 32 4.51 16.64 -16.35
CA SER A 32 3.82 15.51 -16.96
C SER A 32 4.00 14.24 -16.13
N LEU A 33 2.90 13.55 -15.85
CA LEU A 33 2.83 12.28 -15.15
C LEU A 33 2.13 11.25 -16.05
N HIS A 34 2.76 10.11 -16.27
CA HIS A 34 2.21 8.99 -17.03
C HIS A 34 1.89 7.83 -16.09
N VAL A 35 0.70 7.24 -16.24
CA VAL A 35 0.29 6.04 -15.53
C VAL A 35 0.08 4.91 -16.52
N GLU A 36 0.77 3.80 -16.31
CA GLU A 36 0.84 2.66 -17.22
C GLU A 36 0.27 1.41 -16.55
N GLU A 37 -0.61 0.71 -17.27
CA GLU A 37 -0.98 -0.67 -16.96
C GLU A 37 -0.04 -1.60 -17.72
N THR A 38 0.70 -2.46 -17.04
CA THR A 38 1.79 -3.25 -17.66
C THR A 38 1.51 -4.75 -17.72
N THR A 39 0.35 -5.21 -17.21
CA THR A 39 0.06 -6.63 -17.02
C THR A 39 -1.07 -7.17 -17.87
N GLY A 40 -1.72 -6.33 -18.69
CA GLY A 40 -2.85 -6.71 -19.53
C GLY A 40 -4.16 -6.85 -18.75
N ILE A 41 -4.27 -6.25 -17.56
CA ILE A 41 -5.46 -6.36 -16.70
C ILE A 41 -6.25 -5.06 -16.74
N ARG A 42 -7.57 -5.14 -16.97
CA ARG A 42 -8.45 -3.98 -16.82
C ARG A 42 -8.53 -3.54 -15.36
N ARG A 43 -8.18 -2.28 -15.08
CA ARG A 43 -8.21 -1.70 -13.74
C ARG A 43 -9.36 -0.71 -13.61
N THR A 44 -10.14 -0.79 -12.53
CA THR A 44 -11.27 0.13 -12.27
C THR A 44 -11.06 0.83 -10.93
N ARG A 45 -11.05 2.17 -10.96
CA ARG A 45 -10.77 3.02 -9.77
C ARG A 45 -9.60 2.44 -8.96
N TYR A 46 -8.49 2.20 -9.63
CA TYR A 46 -7.30 1.59 -9.06
C TYR A 46 -6.44 2.68 -8.41
N PRO A 47 -5.91 2.44 -7.20
CA PRO A 47 -5.12 3.43 -6.50
C PRO A 47 -3.75 3.62 -7.17
N VAL A 48 -3.39 4.87 -7.40
CA VAL A 48 -2.07 5.29 -7.89
C VAL A 48 -1.38 6.04 -6.77
N ASN A 49 -0.12 5.68 -6.49
CA ASN A 49 0.76 6.39 -5.56
C ASN A 49 1.98 6.92 -6.32
N ALA A 50 1.80 8.04 -7.03
CA ALA A 50 2.88 8.63 -7.81
C ALA A 50 3.84 9.43 -6.90
N ARG A 51 5.11 9.49 -7.30
CA ARG A 51 6.14 10.31 -6.65
C ARG A 51 6.70 11.30 -7.67
N VAL A 52 6.53 12.59 -7.40
CA VAL A 52 6.98 13.66 -8.28
C VAL A 52 8.15 14.38 -7.61
N PRO A 53 9.35 14.37 -8.21
CA PRO A 53 10.49 15.09 -7.66
C PRO A 53 10.32 16.59 -7.91
N PHE A 54 10.87 17.44 -7.04
CA PHE A 54 10.90 18.89 -7.27
C PHE A 54 12.31 19.45 -6.97
N PRO A 55 12.83 20.37 -7.81
CA PRO A 55 14.06 21.09 -7.51
C PRO A 55 13.94 21.86 -6.19
N GLN A 56 15.08 22.11 -5.55
CA GLN A 56 15.13 22.94 -4.35
C GLN A 56 14.51 24.33 -4.61
N GLY A 57 13.60 24.74 -3.74
CA GLY A 57 12.87 26.02 -3.82
C GLY A 57 11.69 26.05 -4.79
N ALA A 58 11.46 24.99 -5.60
CA ALA A 58 10.43 25.01 -6.65
C ALA A 58 9.00 24.86 -6.12
N LEU A 59 8.80 24.02 -5.10
CA LEU A 59 7.50 23.80 -4.46
C LEU A 59 7.59 24.05 -2.96
N ALA A 60 7.01 25.15 -2.49
CA ALA A 60 7.08 25.52 -1.09
C ALA A 60 6.20 24.64 -0.19
N ARG A 61 4.98 24.29 -0.63
CA ARG A 61 4.02 23.52 0.17
C ARG A 61 3.28 22.49 -0.67
N ALA A 62 3.00 21.33 -0.07
CA ALA A 62 2.34 20.21 -0.75
C ALA A 62 0.85 20.45 -1.07
N ASP A 63 0.24 21.56 -0.63
CA ASP A 63 -1.12 21.95 -0.95
C ASP A 63 -1.19 22.99 -2.10
N GLN A 64 -0.03 23.44 -2.60
CA GLN A 64 0.07 24.38 -3.73
C GLN A 64 0.09 23.65 -5.08
N VAL A 65 -0.79 22.66 -5.22
CA VAL A 65 -0.78 21.70 -6.32
C VAL A 65 -2.20 21.27 -6.69
N ARG A 66 -2.38 20.87 -7.94
CA ARG A 66 -3.57 20.15 -8.43
C ARG A 66 -3.18 19.14 -9.50
N LEU A 67 -4.00 18.11 -9.67
CA LEU A 67 -3.82 17.09 -10.69
C LEU A 67 -4.87 17.29 -11.78
N LEU A 68 -4.43 17.40 -13.03
CA LEU A 68 -5.31 17.56 -14.18
C LEU A 68 -5.19 16.37 -15.13
N ARG A 69 -6.29 16.11 -15.84
CA ARG A 69 -6.34 15.24 -17.00
C ARG A 69 -7.24 15.91 -18.04
N ASP A 70 -6.74 16.08 -19.26
CA ASP A 70 -7.51 16.70 -20.34
C ASP A 70 -8.08 18.09 -19.92
N ASP A 71 -7.26 18.85 -19.16
CA ASP A 71 -7.58 20.13 -18.50
C ASP A 71 -8.70 20.11 -17.43
N GLU A 72 -9.24 18.94 -17.11
CA GLU A 72 -10.17 18.74 -16.00
C GLU A 72 -9.44 18.31 -14.72
N GLU A 73 -9.88 18.84 -13.58
CA GLU A 73 -9.29 18.47 -12.29
C GLU A 73 -9.68 17.05 -11.88
N VAL A 74 -8.67 16.29 -11.46
CA VAL A 74 -8.80 14.93 -10.93
C VAL A 74 -8.68 14.98 -9.42
N PRO A 75 -9.66 14.46 -8.66
CA PRO A 75 -9.56 14.36 -7.20
C PRO A 75 -8.31 13.61 -6.79
N ALA A 76 -7.43 14.31 -6.07
CA ALA A 76 -6.13 13.82 -5.66
C ALA A 76 -5.82 14.27 -4.23
N GLN A 77 -4.95 13.52 -3.59
CA GLN A 77 -4.42 13.79 -2.27
C GLN A 77 -2.91 13.99 -2.38
N PHE A 78 -2.41 15.03 -1.73
CA PHE A 78 -1.03 15.45 -1.82
C PHE A 78 -0.36 15.42 -0.44
N SER A 79 0.87 14.93 -0.38
CA SER A 79 1.69 15.00 0.84
C SER A 79 3.17 15.09 0.49
N ALA A 80 3.95 15.79 1.30
CA ALA A 80 5.40 15.81 1.14
C ALA A 80 5.99 14.48 1.63
N GLY A 81 6.65 13.75 0.74
CA GLY A 81 7.41 12.54 1.06
C GLY A 81 8.79 12.83 1.65
N SER A 82 9.40 13.97 1.30
CA SER A 82 10.60 14.54 1.91
C SER A 82 10.75 16.01 1.55
N HIS A 83 11.66 16.71 2.23
CA HIS A 83 11.95 18.12 2.04
C HIS A 83 13.44 18.36 1.82
N TRP A 84 13.77 19.44 1.13
CA TRP A 84 15.11 20.02 1.08
C TRP A 84 15.45 20.74 2.39
N LEU A 85 16.71 21.14 2.55
CA LEU A 85 17.18 21.86 3.75
C LEU A 85 16.50 23.23 3.95
N ASP A 86 16.03 23.86 2.87
CA ASP A 86 15.26 25.11 2.92
C ASP A 86 13.77 24.91 3.25
N GLY A 87 13.35 23.66 3.49
CA GLY A 87 11.97 23.29 3.78
C GLY A 87 11.07 23.10 2.55
N SER A 88 11.55 23.39 1.35
CA SER A 88 10.78 23.12 0.12
C SER A 88 10.59 21.62 -0.11
N VAL A 89 9.49 21.25 -0.77
CA VAL A 89 9.16 19.85 -1.07
C VAL A 89 10.21 19.29 -2.03
N GLN A 90 10.83 18.16 -1.65
CA GLN A 90 11.77 17.44 -2.50
C GLN A 90 11.08 16.32 -3.28
N TRP A 91 10.22 15.56 -2.61
CA TRP A 91 9.40 14.52 -3.23
C TRP A 91 7.95 14.74 -2.83
N LEU A 92 7.09 15.03 -3.80
CA LEU A 92 5.64 15.08 -3.59
C LEU A 92 5.06 13.68 -3.83
N ARG A 93 4.18 13.23 -2.93
CA ARG A 93 3.32 12.07 -3.16
C ARG A 93 1.99 12.57 -3.73
N VAL A 94 1.55 11.95 -4.82
CA VAL A 94 0.28 12.23 -5.48
C VAL A 94 -0.54 10.96 -5.50
N ASP A 95 -1.57 10.93 -4.65
CA ASP A 95 -2.45 9.78 -4.44
C ASP A 95 -3.80 10.03 -5.12
N PHE A 96 -4.20 9.18 -6.06
CA PHE A 96 -5.47 9.31 -6.79
C PHE A 96 -5.95 7.96 -7.32
N ASN A 97 -7.16 7.92 -7.89
CA ASN A 97 -7.72 6.71 -8.48
C ASN A 97 -7.87 6.83 -10.00
N VAL A 98 -7.54 5.77 -10.72
CA VAL A 98 -7.67 5.71 -12.19
C VAL A 98 -8.42 4.45 -12.64
N SER A 99 -9.27 4.56 -13.65
CA SER A 99 -9.77 3.39 -14.39
C SER A 99 -9.01 3.32 -15.70
N ILE A 100 -8.27 2.25 -15.97
CA ILE A 100 -7.37 2.13 -17.13
C ILE A 100 -7.53 0.73 -17.75
N GLY A 101 -7.49 0.66 -19.08
CA GLY A 101 -7.59 -0.58 -19.85
C GLY A 101 -6.29 -1.40 -19.82
N PRO A 102 -6.35 -2.66 -20.28
CA PRO A 102 -5.17 -3.50 -20.47
C PRO A 102 -4.11 -2.79 -21.31
N GLN A 103 -2.86 -2.75 -20.83
CA GLN A 103 -1.72 -2.15 -21.54
C GLN A 103 -1.90 -0.66 -21.92
N GLU A 104 -2.91 0.02 -21.37
CA GLU A 104 -3.15 1.43 -21.64
C GLU A 104 -2.18 2.30 -20.83
N THR A 105 -1.78 3.42 -21.42
CA THR A 105 -1.05 4.50 -20.75
C THR A 105 -1.91 5.75 -20.71
N ARG A 106 -1.95 6.44 -19.56
CA ARG A 106 -2.69 7.69 -19.37
C ARG A 106 -1.78 8.82 -18.94
N ALA A 107 -1.93 9.97 -19.58
CA ALA A 107 -1.21 11.18 -19.24
C ALA A 107 -2.03 12.05 -18.27
N TYR A 108 -1.31 12.68 -17.34
CA TYR A 108 -1.79 13.62 -16.34
C TYR A 108 -0.82 14.79 -16.26
N ARG A 109 -1.31 15.92 -15.74
CA ARG A 109 -0.50 17.12 -15.49
C ARG A 109 -0.59 17.49 -14.01
N VAL A 110 0.55 17.51 -13.32
CA VAL A 110 0.65 18.07 -11.97
C VAL A 110 0.98 19.55 -12.12
N GLU A 111 0.01 20.41 -11.85
CA GLU A 111 0.23 21.85 -11.81
C GLU A 111 0.59 22.28 -10.40
N TYR A 112 1.52 23.23 -10.29
CA TYR A 112 2.05 23.67 -9.01
C TYR A 112 2.50 25.13 -9.00
N GLY A 113 2.59 25.69 -7.80
CA GLY A 113 3.16 27.01 -7.55
C GLY A 113 2.22 27.95 -6.77
N PRO A 114 2.67 29.18 -6.51
CA PRO A 114 1.85 30.18 -5.80
C PRO A 114 0.51 30.40 -6.52
N GLY A 115 -0.58 30.30 -5.77
CA GLY A 115 -1.94 30.48 -6.32
C GLY A 115 -2.55 29.23 -6.97
N VAL A 116 -1.82 28.12 -7.05
CA VAL A 116 -2.40 26.82 -7.41
C VAL A 116 -2.93 26.16 -6.14
N SER A 117 -4.16 25.65 -6.21
CA SER A 117 -4.76 24.79 -5.18
C SER A 117 -5.77 23.88 -5.84
N ALA A 118 -5.93 22.66 -5.31
CA ALA A 118 -7.00 21.76 -5.73
C ALA A 118 -8.37 22.35 -5.35
N GLU A 119 -9.25 22.56 -6.32
CA GLU A 119 -10.64 22.98 -6.09
C GLU A 119 -11.54 21.76 -5.86
N ALA A 120 -11.25 20.66 -6.56
CA ALA A 120 -11.86 19.37 -6.31
C ALA A 120 -11.16 18.73 -5.10
N GLY A 121 -11.66 19.03 -3.91
CA GLY A 121 -11.26 18.29 -2.71
C GLY A 121 -11.37 16.78 -2.95
N PRO A 122 -10.56 15.93 -2.27
CA PRO A 122 -10.45 14.51 -2.59
C PRO A 122 -11.74 13.67 -2.38
N GLY A 123 -12.85 14.31 -2.01
CA GLY A 123 -14.15 13.69 -1.80
C GLY A 123 -14.28 12.96 -0.46
N ARG A 124 -15.40 12.26 -0.29
CA ARG A 124 -15.58 11.32 0.85
C ARG A 124 -14.70 10.09 0.62
N GLY A 125 -14.05 9.61 1.67
CA GLY A 125 -13.17 8.45 1.59
C GLY A 125 -12.85 7.86 2.96
N LEU A 126 -11.63 7.38 3.15
CA LEU A 126 -11.16 6.85 4.44
C LEU A 126 -11.23 7.96 5.51
N ALA A 127 -11.76 7.60 6.67
CA ALA A 127 -11.76 8.44 7.86
C ALA A 127 -10.86 7.80 8.92
N LEU A 128 -10.08 8.64 9.60
CA LEU A 128 -9.24 8.25 10.73
C LEU A 128 -9.97 8.61 12.03
N VAL A 129 -10.09 7.64 12.92
CA VAL A 129 -10.49 7.87 14.31
C VAL A 129 -9.37 7.33 15.19
N GLU A 130 -8.75 8.22 15.97
CA GLU A 130 -7.58 7.89 16.76
C GLU A 130 -7.95 7.82 18.25
N ASP A 131 -7.61 6.71 18.87
CA ASP A 131 -7.73 6.47 20.30
C ASP A 131 -6.33 6.40 20.94
N ALA A 132 -6.27 6.21 22.26
CA ALA A 132 -5.00 6.15 22.99
C ALA A 132 -4.07 5.04 22.47
N ASP A 133 -4.61 3.86 22.20
CA ASP A 133 -3.88 2.64 21.88
C ASP A 133 -4.24 2.03 20.52
N ALA A 134 -5.15 2.67 19.76
CA ALA A 134 -5.61 2.21 18.47
C ALA A 134 -5.81 3.34 17.47
N ILE A 135 -5.91 2.96 16.20
CA ILE A 135 -6.39 3.83 15.12
C ILE A 135 -7.37 3.06 14.23
N GLN A 136 -8.53 3.63 13.99
CA GLN A 136 -9.49 3.14 13.00
C GLN A 136 -9.28 3.86 11.68
N VAL A 137 -9.14 3.09 10.60
CA VAL A 137 -9.06 3.55 9.22
C VAL A 137 -10.26 2.96 8.46
N GLY A 138 -11.31 3.75 8.28
CA GLY A 138 -12.55 3.29 7.67
C GLY A 138 -13.19 2.13 8.44
N ARG A 139 -13.11 0.91 7.89
CA ARG A 139 -13.68 -0.33 8.47
C ARG A 139 -12.66 -1.23 9.17
N VAL A 140 -11.42 -0.78 9.30
CA VAL A 140 -10.32 -1.56 9.90
C VAL A 140 -9.75 -0.81 11.09
N THR A 141 -9.55 -1.49 12.20
CA THR A 141 -8.94 -0.92 13.41
C THR A 141 -7.61 -1.60 13.68
N PHE A 142 -6.55 -0.83 13.88
CA PHE A 142 -5.20 -1.31 14.18
C PHE A 142 -4.78 -0.95 15.60
N SER A 143 -4.01 -1.81 16.25
CA SER A 143 -3.30 -1.44 17.49
C SER A 143 -2.10 -0.56 17.17
N LYS A 144 -1.80 0.42 18.01
CA LYS A 144 -0.58 1.25 17.89
C LYS A 144 0.72 0.52 18.27
N THR A 145 0.60 -0.71 18.80
CA THR A 145 1.72 -1.55 19.25
C THR A 145 2.21 -2.55 18.21
N ALA A 146 1.61 -2.61 17.01
CA ALA A 146 1.90 -3.57 15.93
C ALA A 146 1.63 -5.07 16.23
N ALA A 147 1.51 -5.46 17.50
CA ALA A 147 1.12 -6.80 17.95
C ALA A 147 0.13 -6.68 19.15
N PRO A 148 -1.11 -7.21 19.03
CA PRO A 148 -1.72 -7.66 17.79
C PRO A 148 -1.82 -6.51 16.77
N LEU A 149 -1.67 -6.78 15.47
CA LEU A 149 -1.77 -5.72 14.45
C LEU A 149 -3.20 -5.26 14.24
N PHE A 150 -4.10 -6.20 13.91
CA PHE A 150 -5.52 -5.91 13.70
C PHE A 150 -6.29 -6.06 15.00
N ARG A 151 -7.09 -5.06 15.35
CA ARG A 151 -8.10 -5.17 16.40
C ARG A 151 -9.48 -5.54 15.85
N SER A 152 -9.78 -5.09 14.63
CA SER A 152 -11.06 -5.35 13.98
C SER A 152 -10.97 -5.15 12.47
N VAL A 153 -11.70 -5.94 11.72
CA VAL A 153 -12.01 -5.70 10.30
C VAL A 153 -13.50 -5.96 10.11
N SER A 154 -14.28 -4.92 9.77
CA SER A 154 -15.74 -5.01 9.75
C SER A 154 -16.38 -4.44 8.48
N TYR A 155 -16.24 -5.14 7.37
CA TYR A 155 -16.90 -4.77 6.10
C TYR A 155 -18.33 -5.33 6.00
N ARG A 156 -18.52 -6.63 6.30
CA ARG A 156 -19.83 -7.31 6.33
C ARG A 156 -20.11 -8.05 7.65
N GLY A 157 -19.14 -8.00 8.56
CA GLY A 157 -19.10 -8.69 9.85
C GLY A 157 -17.67 -8.60 10.39
N GLU A 158 -17.47 -8.87 11.68
CA GLU A 158 -16.12 -8.97 12.23
C GLU A 158 -15.39 -10.15 11.59
N VAL A 159 -14.20 -9.90 11.05
CA VAL A 159 -13.37 -10.88 10.35
C VAL A 159 -12.15 -11.28 11.19
N ILE A 160 -11.84 -10.57 12.28
CA ILE A 160 -10.70 -10.92 13.14
C ILE A 160 -11.14 -11.84 14.28
N GLY A 161 -10.52 -13.02 14.34
CA GLY A 161 -10.73 -14.05 15.36
C GLY A 161 -9.56 -14.18 16.36
N PRO A 162 -9.54 -15.24 17.18
CA PRO A 162 -8.40 -15.54 18.05
C PRO A 162 -7.23 -16.14 17.26
N GLY A 163 -6.00 -15.85 17.66
CA GLY A 163 -4.79 -16.42 17.07
C GLY A 163 -3.65 -15.42 16.99
N ARG A 164 -2.57 -15.80 16.29
CA ARG A 164 -1.42 -14.93 16.06
C ARG A 164 -1.80 -13.82 15.06
N ASN A 165 -1.36 -12.60 15.34
CA ASN A 165 -1.85 -11.40 14.68
C ASN A 165 -0.75 -10.35 14.52
N GLY A 166 -0.15 -10.27 13.34
CA GLY A 166 0.98 -9.39 13.05
C GLY A 166 2.21 -10.15 12.58
N PHE A 167 3.37 -9.50 12.63
CA PHE A 167 4.62 -10.08 12.16
C PHE A 167 5.40 -10.75 13.29
N ALA A 168 6.18 -11.77 12.95
CA ALA A 168 7.16 -12.37 13.84
C ALA A 168 8.42 -12.78 13.07
N VAL A 169 9.57 -12.69 13.73
CA VAL A 169 10.85 -13.20 13.24
C VAL A 169 11.21 -14.48 13.97
N GLU A 170 12.05 -15.30 13.34
CA GLU A 170 12.60 -16.51 13.94
C GLU A 170 14.13 -16.43 13.94
N ASP A 171 14.75 -16.67 15.10
CA ASP A 171 16.19 -16.72 15.22
C ASP A 171 16.77 -18.03 14.65
N THR A 172 18.11 -18.12 14.57
CA THR A 172 18.80 -19.32 14.06
C THR A 172 18.48 -20.59 14.84
N ASP A 173 18.14 -20.47 16.13
CA ASP A 173 17.79 -21.59 17.02
C ASP A 173 16.33 -22.03 16.85
N GLY A 174 15.51 -21.25 16.13
CA GLY A 174 14.10 -21.54 15.87
C GLY A 174 13.13 -20.91 16.86
N THR A 175 13.59 -19.98 17.70
CA THR A 175 12.73 -19.24 18.61
C THR A 175 12.05 -18.09 17.85
N ALA A 176 10.74 -17.97 18.00
CA ALA A 176 9.94 -16.93 17.36
C ALA A 176 9.72 -15.72 18.30
N TYR A 177 9.81 -14.51 17.75
CA TYR A 177 9.62 -13.25 18.46
C TYR A 177 8.69 -12.34 17.66
N GLU A 178 7.68 -11.76 18.32
CA GLU A 178 6.73 -10.84 17.66
C GLU A 178 7.36 -9.48 17.40
N LEU A 179 7.01 -8.86 16.26
CA LEU A 179 7.39 -7.49 15.94
C LEU A 179 6.33 -6.54 16.50
N GLY A 180 6.44 -6.19 17.77
CA GLY A 180 5.51 -5.29 18.46
C GLY A 180 5.31 -5.65 19.93
N GLY A 181 4.24 -5.13 20.53
CA GLY A 181 3.81 -5.50 21.88
C GLY A 181 4.20 -4.49 22.98
N ASP A 182 4.61 -5.01 24.14
CA ASP A 182 4.36 -4.41 25.45
C ASP A 182 4.99 -3.03 25.73
N THR A 183 6.07 -2.60 25.07
CA THR A 183 6.51 -1.19 25.07
C THR A 183 7.57 -0.89 24.00
N GLY A 184 7.70 0.37 23.57
CA GLY A 184 8.81 0.84 22.74
C GLY A 184 8.54 0.94 21.23
N VAL A 185 7.32 0.63 20.78
CA VAL A 185 6.92 0.87 19.38
C VAL A 185 6.50 2.33 19.21
N LEU A 186 7.18 3.03 18.31
CA LEU A 186 6.75 4.34 17.81
C LEU A 186 5.74 4.12 16.68
N PHE A 187 4.55 4.71 16.84
CA PHE A 187 3.49 4.72 15.85
C PHE A 187 3.36 6.11 15.20
N GLU A 188 3.24 6.14 13.87
CA GLU A 188 3.12 7.36 13.09
C GLU A 188 2.09 7.20 11.96
N VAL A 189 1.24 8.22 11.76
CA VAL A 189 0.44 8.36 10.55
C VAL A 189 1.28 9.09 9.50
N ILE A 190 1.77 8.36 8.51
CA ILE A 190 2.61 8.90 7.43
C ILE A 190 1.75 9.59 6.35
N ARG A 191 0.58 9.03 6.07
CA ARG A 191 -0.47 9.61 5.23
C ARG A 191 -1.82 9.35 5.89
N GLY A 192 -2.64 10.38 6.09
CA GLY A 192 -3.91 10.28 6.79
C GLY A 192 -5.11 10.82 5.99
N GLY A 193 -4.99 10.89 4.66
CA GLY A 193 -6.03 11.49 3.84
C GLY A 193 -7.07 10.49 3.31
N PRO A 194 -8.16 10.98 2.70
CA PRO A 194 -9.32 10.17 2.37
C PRO A 194 -9.14 9.25 1.16
N LEU A 195 -8.10 9.43 0.33
CA LEU A 195 -7.82 8.53 -0.81
C LEU A 195 -6.85 7.42 -0.44
N TYR A 196 -5.90 7.73 0.44
CA TYR A 196 -4.85 6.79 0.82
C TYR A 196 -4.33 7.05 2.22
N VAL A 197 -4.22 5.99 3.00
CA VAL A 197 -3.69 6.00 4.35
C VAL A 197 -2.43 5.14 4.41
N GLU A 198 -1.41 5.65 5.08
CA GLU A 198 -0.18 4.93 5.38
C GLU A 198 0.15 5.10 6.87
N LEU A 199 0.29 3.98 7.56
CA LEU A 199 0.70 3.91 8.96
C LEU A 199 2.11 3.32 9.03
N ARG A 200 2.90 3.78 9.99
CA ARG A 200 4.24 3.27 10.25
C ARG A 200 4.39 2.92 11.73
N TYR A 201 4.98 1.76 11.98
CA TYR A 201 5.42 1.30 13.28
C TYR A 201 6.93 1.12 13.20
N SER A 202 7.67 1.63 14.17
CA SER A 202 9.10 1.36 14.30
C SER A 202 9.47 1.01 15.72
N GLY A 203 10.31 0.01 15.88
CA GLY A 203 10.72 -0.48 17.19
C GLY A 203 11.90 -1.43 17.08
N ARG A 204 12.14 -2.17 18.15
CA ARG A 204 13.16 -3.20 18.23
C ARG A 204 12.55 -4.46 18.82
N VAL A 205 12.99 -5.61 18.34
CA VAL A 205 12.67 -6.92 18.92
C VAL A 205 13.86 -7.37 19.75
N LEU A 206 13.60 -7.78 21.00
CA LEU A 206 14.59 -8.32 21.92
C LEU A 206 14.68 -9.84 21.71
N LEU A 207 15.82 -10.30 21.20
CA LEU A 207 16.12 -11.72 21.01
C LEU A 207 16.73 -12.33 22.29
N ALA A 208 16.96 -13.65 22.26
CA ALA A 208 17.77 -14.33 23.26
C ALA A 208 19.15 -13.65 23.44
N ALA A 209 19.73 -13.81 24.64
CA ALA A 209 20.98 -13.18 25.06
C ALA A 209 21.00 -11.64 25.03
N GLY A 210 19.84 -11.00 24.85
CA GLY A 210 19.68 -9.54 24.94
C GLY A 210 20.02 -8.78 23.65
N ALA A 211 20.18 -9.46 22.52
CA ALA A 211 20.39 -8.80 21.24
C ALA A 211 19.11 -8.08 20.77
N GLU A 212 19.23 -6.86 20.26
CA GLU A 212 18.10 -6.08 19.76
C GLU A 212 18.20 -5.92 18.25
N VAL A 213 17.12 -6.25 17.54
CA VAL A 213 17.04 -6.08 16.07
C VAL A 213 15.98 -5.04 15.73
N PRO A 214 16.33 -3.95 15.02
CA PRO A 214 15.36 -2.93 14.65
C PRO A 214 14.43 -3.39 13.54
N PHE A 215 13.16 -2.98 13.64
CA PHE A 215 12.14 -3.27 12.64
C PHE A 215 11.33 -2.03 12.27
N VAL A 216 10.75 -2.08 11.08
CA VAL A 216 9.70 -1.17 10.62
C VAL A 216 8.57 -1.99 10.03
N VAL A 217 7.34 -1.73 10.48
CA VAL A 217 6.11 -2.22 9.84
C VAL A 217 5.40 -1.04 9.18
N ARG A 218 4.92 -1.21 7.95
CA ARG A 218 4.06 -0.26 7.24
C ARG A 218 2.73 -0.90 6.92
N VAL A 219 1.66 -0.14 7.08
CA VAL A 219 0.31 -0.51 6.65
C VAL A 219 -0.15 0.52 5.62
N GLU A 220 -0.57 0.07 4.45
CA GLU A 220 -1.02 0.90 3.35
C GLU A 220 -2.47 0.52 2.96
N MET A 221 -3.36 1.51 2.91
CA MET A 221 -4.78 1.33 2.61
C MET A 221 -5.29 2.40 1.62
N PRO A 222 -5.70 2.02 0.41
CA PRO A 222 -6.45 2.89 -0.50
C PRO A 222 -7.95 2.93 -0.14
N ASN A 223 -8.66 3.96 -0.56
CA ASN A 223 -10.11 4.04 -0.35
C ASN A 223 -10.95 3.23 -1.36
N SER A 224 -10.37 2.93 -2.52
CA SER A 224 -11.07 2.38 -3.68
C SER A 224 -11.15 0.86 -3.70
N LYS A 225 -10.47 0.21 -2.74
CA LYS A 225 -10.40 -1.22 -2.50
C LYS A 225 -10.34 -1.45 -1.00
N SER A 226 -10.87 -2.55 -0.50
CA SER A 226 -10.73 -2.96 0.90
C SER A 226 -9.36 -3.62 1.14
N TRP A 227 -8.31 -3.02 0.58
CA TRP A 227 -6.94 -3.52 0.67
C TRP A 227 -6.33 -3.12 1.99
N VAL A 228 -5.65 -4.08 2.59
CA VAL A 228 -4.66 -3.87 3.62
C VAL A 228 -3.36 -4.49 3.13
N LYS A 229 -2.42 -3.64 2.74
CA LYS A 229 -1.05 -4.05 2.42
C LYS A 229 -0.20 -3.82 3.65
N VAL A 230 0.45 -4.87 4.13
CA VAL A 230 1.34 -4.82 5.28
C VAL A 230 2.74 -5.21 4.86
N THR A 231 3.74 -4.44 5.26
CA THR A 231 5.15 -4.73 4.98
C THR A 231 5.96 -4.63 6.25
N ALA A 232 6.69 -5.69 6.62
CA ALA A 232 7.75 -5.61 7.61
C ALA A 232 9.12 -5.54 6.94
N SER A 233 10.03 -4.78 7.52
CA SER A 233 11.46 -4.80 7.21
C SER A 233 12.24 -4.86 8.52
N VAL A 234 13.19 -5.78 8.61
CA VAL A 234 13.99 -6.02 9.81
C VAL A 234 15.47 -5.95 9.41
N ASP A 235 16.22 -5.04 10.03
CA ASP A 235 17.64 -4.84 9.74
C ASP A 235 18.48 -5.72 10.66
N ASP A 236 19.05 -6.80 10.12
CA ASP A 236 19.77 -7.85 10.85
C ASP A 236 21.22 -7.97 10.34
N PRO A 237 22.08 -6.96 10.55
CA PRO A 237 23.45 -6.95 10.01
C PRO A 237 24.31 -8.10 10.53
N GLU A 238 23.95 -8.68 11.68
CA GLU A 238 24.66 -9.78 12.33
C GLU A 238 24.07 -11.16 11.99
N GLN A 239 23.07 -11.22 11.10
CA GLN A 239 22.52 -12.46 10.55
C GLN A 239 22.00 -13.42 11.62
N ARG A 240 21.31 -12.86 12.63
CA ARG A 240 20.76 -13.58 13.79
C ARG A 240 19.42 -14.26 13.48
N LEU A 241 18.78 -13.88 12.39
CA LEU A 241 17.45 -14.33 12.01
C LEU A 241 17.51 -15.29 10.82
N ARG A 242 16.61 -16.27 10.81
CA ARG A 242 16.46 -17.23 9.70
C ARG A 242 15.16 -17.07 8.93
N ALA A 243 14.13 -16.49 9.55
CA ALA A 243 12.82 -16.34 8.91
C ALA A 243 12.04 -15.11 9.37
N LEU A 244 11.10 -14.71 8.52
CA LEU A 244 10.10 -13.68 8.81
C LEU A 244 8.71 -14.21 8.41
N SER A 245 7.73 -13.95 9.27
CA SER A 245 6.37 -14.43 9.11
C SER A 245 5.34 -13.36 9.41
N PHE A 246 4.16 -13.51 8.82
CA PHE A 246 2.98 -12.68 9.05
C PHE A 246 1.76 -13.57 9.29
N HIS A 247 0.94 -13.17 10.26
CA HIS A 247 -0.20 -13.94 10.73
C HIS A 247 -1.46 -13.07 10.83
N SER A 248 -2.57 -13.59 10.33
CA SER A 248 -3.90 -13.00 10.52
C SER A 248 -4.87 -14.07 11.03
N PRO A 249 -5.54 -13.88 12.16
CA PRO A 249 -6.57 -14.77 12.65
C PRO A 249 -7.92 -14.36 12.06
N LEU A 250 -8.46 -15.17 11.14
CA LEU A 250 -9.67 -14.89 10.38
C LEU A 250 -10.88 -15.63 10.94
N ALA A 251 -12.00 -14.93 11.09
CA ALA A 251 -13.30 -15.46 11.47
C ALA A 251 -14.28 -15.30 10.28
N LEU A 252 -14.52 -16.38 9.53
CA LEU A 252 -15.32 -16.36 8.30
C LEU A 252 -16.67 -17.07 8.45
N GLY A 253 -17.18 -17.15 9.68
CA GLY A 253 -18.45 -17.81 10.00
C GLY A 253 -18.36 -19.35 9.97
N PRO A 254 -19.50 -20.05 9.84
CA PRO A 254 -19.55 -21.51 9.80
C PRO A 254 -18.74 -22.10 8.64
N ARG A 255 -18.16 -23.28 8.86
CA ARG A 255 -17.48 -24.10 7.84
C ARG A 255 -18.52 -24.89 7.01
N PRO A 256 -18.19 -25.33 5.78
CA PRO A 256 -16.87 -25.33 5.15
C PRO A 256 -16.47 -23.96 4.62
N TRP A 257 -15.17 -23.66 4.73
CA TRP A 257 -14.56 -22.54 3.99
C TRP A 257 -13.88 -23.06 2.75
N VAL A 258 -14.05 -22.37 1.63
CA VAL A 258 -13.45 -22.72 0.35
C VAL A 258 -12.12 -21.97 0.22
N TRP A 259 -11.11 -22.64 -0.29
CA TRP A 259 -9.82 -22.03 -0.58
C TRP A 259 -9.38 -22.35 -2.00
N ASP A 260 -8.60 -21.43 -2.58
CA ASP A 260 -7.83 -21.65 -3.79
C ASP A 260 -6.46 -21.00 -3.69
N PHE A 261 -5.50 -21.55 -4.43
CA PHE A 261 -4.21 -20.94 -4.69
C PHE A 261 -4.06 -20.69 -6.19
N GLY A 262 -3.41 -19.57 -6.52
CA GLY A 262 -3.08 -19.16 -7.88
C GLY A 262 -1.97 -19.98 -8.52
N THR A 263 -2.14 -21.30 -8.57
CA THR A 263 -1.30 -22.23 -9.32
C THR A 263 -1.72 -22.25 -10.79
N ASP A 264 -0.86 -22.75 -11.67
CA ASP A 264 -1.17 -22.89 -13.10
C ASP A 264 -2.32 -23.88 -13.38
N ARG A 265 -2.68 -24.70 -12.39
CA ARG A 265 -3.68 -25.76 -12.47
C ARG A 265 -4.95 -25.47 -11.66
N TRP A 266 -5.05 -24.27 -11.07
CA TRP A 266 -6.19 -23.86 -10.24
C TRP A 266 -6.39 -24.84 -9.08
N THR A 267 -5.44 -24.88 -8.13
CA THR A 267 -5.55 -25.73 -6.94
C THR A 267 -6.60 -25.16 -5.98
N TYR A 268 -7.63 -25.93 -5.66
CA TYR A 268 -8.69 -25.55 -4.73
C TYR A 268 -9.12 -26.70 -3.81
N GLY A 269 -9.81 -26.35 -2.74
CA GLY A 269 -10.38 -27.31 -1.79
C GLY A 269 -11.28 -26.65 -0.75
N SER A 270 -11.51 -27.35 0.36
CA SER A 270 -12.34 -26.86 1.46
C SER A 270 -11.77 -27.22 2.82
N LEU A 271 -11.80 -26.29 3.77
CA LEU A 271 -11.56 -26.52 5.20
C LEU A 271 -12.90 -26.86 5.85
N ARG A 272 -13.13 -28.15 6.13
CA ARG A 272 -14.44 -28.64 6.61
C ARG A 272 -14.57 -28.59 8.13
N ASN A 273 -13.45 -28.71 8.82
CA ASN A 273 -13.36 -28.81 10.27
C ASN A 273 -12.34 -27.80 10.80
N GLU A 274 -12.32 -27.59 12.11
CA GLU A 274 -11.36 -26.69 12.78
C GLU A 274 -9.91 -27.15 12.64
N ASP A 275 -9.68 -28.46 12.65
CA ASP A 275 -8.36 -29.06 12.47
C ASP A 275 -7.94 -29.18 11.01
N SER A 276 -8.78 -28.80 10.04
CA SER A 276 -8.40 -28.83 8.62
C SER A 276 -7.27 -27.85 8.34
N SER A 277 -6.36 -28.19 7.45
CA SER A 277 -5.21 -27.37 7.07
C SER A 277 -4.92 -27.54 5.58
N VAL A 278 -4.45 -26.46 4.97
CA VAL A 278 -3.84 -26.46 3.65
C VAL A 278 -2.59 -25.58 3.67
N VAL A 279 -1.54 -26.08 3.02
CA VAL A 279 -0.23 -25.44 2.98
C VAL A 279 0.27 -25.43 1.55
N LEU A 280 0.48 -24.24 0.99
CA LEU A 280 1.29 -24.04 -0.21
C LEU A 280 2.73 -23.74 0.21
N THR A 281 3.67 -24.55 -0.26
CA THR A 281 5.11 -24.33 -0.09
C THR A 281 5.76 -24.19 -1.46
N ASN A 282 6.71 -23.26 -1.59
CA ASN A 282 7.57 -23.13 -2.76
C ASN A 282 9.02 -23.01 -2.30
N ASP A 283 9.84 -23.95 -2.75
CA ASP A 283 11.26 -24.02 -2.48
C ASP A 283 12.04 -23.57 -3.72
N VAL A 284 12.91 -22.58 -3.52
CA VAL A 284 13.80 -22.03 -4.54
C VAL A 284 15.23 -22.36 -4.14
N GLU A 285 15.87 -23.25 -4.88
CA GLU A 285 17.27 -23.60 -4.66
C GLU A 285 18.20 -22.44 -5.03
N VAL A 286 19.41 -22.43 -4.47
CA VAL A 286 20.45 -21.45 -4.83
C VAL A 286 20.82 -21.51 -6.32
N GLY A 287 20.70 -22.70 -6.93
CA GLY A 287 20.88 -22.90 -8.37
C GLY A 287 19.69 -22.42 -9.24
N GLY A 288 18.62 -21.93 -8.62
CA GLY A 288 17.42 -21.44 -9.30
C GLY A 288 16.41 -22.53 -9.68
N GLU A 289 16.65 -23.80 -9.30
CA GLU A 289 15.62 -24.83 -9.42
C GLU A 289 14.49 -24.53 -8.44
N THR A 290 13.25 -24.55 -8.93
CA THR A 290 12.08 -24.21 -8.12
C THR A 290 11.09 -25.38 -8.12
N GLY A 291 10.56 -25.71 -6.94
CA GLY A 291 9.50 -26.69 -6.77
C GLY A 291 8.48 -26.21 -5.75
N TRP A 292 7.22 -26.16 -6.15
CA TRP A 292 6.10 -25.93 -5.26
C TRP A 292 5.30 -27.21 -5.03
N HIS A 293 4.67 -27.29 -3.87
CA HIS A 293 3.71 -28.31 -3.51
C HIS A 293 2.62 -27.73 -2.60
N VAL A 294 1.46 -28.39 -2.65
CA VAL A 294 0.32 -28.12 -1.79
C VAL A 294 0.04 -29.38 -0.99
N ASP A 295 0.04 -29.26 0.33
CA ASP A 295 -0.40 -30.32 1.24
C ASP A 295 -1.73 -29.95 1.89
N THR A 296 -2.57 -30.93 2.14
CA THR A 296 -3.83 -30.74 2.87
C THR A 296 -4.17 -31.92 3.77
N GLY A 297 -4.94 -31.69 4.82
CA GLY A 297 -5.33 -32.70 5.79
C GLY A 297 -5.57 -32.10 7.17
N PRO A 298 -5.60 -32.92 8.23
CA PRO A 298 -5.55 -32.42 9.59
C PRO A 298 -4.23 -31.66 9.83
N LYS A 299 -4.28 -30.58 10.60
CA LYS A 299 -3.14 -29.73 10.91
C LYS A 299 -2.02 -30.54 11.59
N GLY A 300 -0.81 -30.46 11.03
CA GLY A 300 0.35 -31.25 11.46
C GLY A 300 0.38 -32.69 10.92
N GLN A 301 -0.60 -33.08 10.10
CA GLN A 301 -0.69 -34.37 9.42
C GLN A 301 -1.11 -34.18 7.94
N GLU A 302 -0.81 -33.01 7.37
CA GLU A 302 -1.08 -32.71 5.98
C GLU A 302 -0.37 -33.70 5.06
N ARG A 303 -1.00 -34.02 3.93
CA ARG A 303 -0.45 -34.94 2.93
C ARG A 303 -0.40 -34.26 1.56
N PRO A 304 0.51 -34.69 0.67
CA PRO A 304 0.59 -34.16 -0.67
C PRO A 304 -0.76 -34.20 -1.38
N TYR A 305 -1.22 -33.03 -1.78
CA TYR A 305 -2.44 -32.82 -2.57
C TYR A 305 -2.08 -32.51 -4.02
N GLU A 306 -1.12 -31.62 -4.22
CA GLU A 306 -0.61 -31.26 -5.53
C GLU A 306 0.87 -30.90 -5.47
N THR A 307 1.60 -31.14 -6.56
CA THR A 307 3.01 -30.76 -6.67
C THR A 307 3.37 -30.35 -8.08
N THR A 308 4.48 -29.64 -8.19
CA THR A 308 5.14 -29.31 -9.45
C THR A 308 5.37 -30.58 -10.26
N GLY A 309 4.90 -30.59 -11.51
CA GLY A 309 5.09 -31.72 -12.42
C GLY A 309 6.39 -31.60 -13.21
N SER A 310 6.39 -32.16 -14.42
CA SER A 310 7.48 -31.96 -15.39
C SER A 310 7.57 -30.50 -15.87
N THR A 311 6.46 -29.76 -15.80
CA THR A 311 6.44 -28.30 -15.98
C THR A 311 6.85 -27.64 -14.66
N ARG A 312 7.74 -26.64 -14.72
CA ARG A 312 8.19 -25.84 -13.56
C ARG A 312 7.54 -24.44 -13.59
N PRO A 313 6.20 -24.32 -13.47
CA PRO A 313 5.54 -23.03 -13.48
C PRO A 313 5.87 -22.26 -12.19
N VAL A 314 6.06 -20.95 -12.32
CA VAL A 314 6.22 -20.05 -11.17
C VAL A 314 4.84 -19.88 -10.53
N VAL A 315 4.70 -20.28 -9.26
CA VAL A 315 3.51 -19.95 -8.46
C VAL A 315 3.59 -18.50 -8.00
N ALA A 316 2.52 -17.75 -8.21
CA ALA A 316 2.50 -16.30 -8.00
C ALA A 316 2.27 -15.88 -6.53
N GLY A 317 2.04 -16.83 -5.61
CA GLY A 317 1.94 -16.53 -4.17
C GLY A 317 0.65 -15.83 -3.73
N TRP A 318 -0.48 -16.14 -4.37
CA TRP A 318 -1.78 -15.57 -4.03
C TRP A 318 -2.88 -16.65 -3.96
N GLY A 319 -4.01 -16.30 -3.35
CA GLY A 319 -5.17 -17.19 -3.24
C GLY A 319 -6.39 -16.50 -2.65
N HIS A 320 -7.42 -17.29 -2.38
CA HIS A 320 -8.61 -16.85 -1.65
C HIS A 320 -8.92 -17.79 -0.49
N LEU A 321 -9.51 -17.22 0.56
CA LEU A 321 -10.22 -17.97 1.59
C LEU A 321 -11.63 -17.39 1.72
N GLN A 322 -12.63 -18.20 1.40
CA GLN A 322 -14.02 -17.82 1.29
C GLN A 322 -14.87 -18.53 2.35
N GLY A 323 -15.54 -17.73 3.20
CA GLY A 323 -16.64 -18.19 4.03
C GLY A 323 -18.00 -18.05 3.31
N GLU A 324 -19.07 -17.91 4.08
CA GLU A 324 -20.42 -17.78 3.52
C GLU A 324 -20.65 -16.42 2.82
N THR A 325 -20.26 -15.33 3.49
CA THR A 325 -20.56 -13.96 3.04
C THR A 325 -19.31 -13.12 2.79
N GLU A 326 -18.19 -13.49 3.40
CA GLU A 326 -16.93 -12.76 3.33
C GLU A 326 -15.85 -13.62 2.66
N VAL A 327 -15.03 -12.96 1.85
CA VAL A 327 -13.89 -13.57 1.19
C VAL A 327 -12.67 -12.71 1.43
N VAL A 328 -11.57 -13.36 1.80
CA VAL A 328 -10.25 -12.74 1.87
C VAL A 328 -9.44 -13.19 0.67
N ALA A 329 -9.29 -12.30 -0.31
CA ALA A 329 -8.25 -12.44 -1.33
C ALA A 329 -6.91 -12.04 -0.69
N PHE A 330 -5.89 -12.88 -0.82
CA PHE A 330 -4.57 -12.61 -0.24
C PHE A 330 -3.46 -12.77 -1.27
N ALA A 331 -2.34 -12.09 -1.04
CA ALA A 331 -1.13 -12.27 -1.83
C ALA A 331 0.13 -12.00 -0.99
N MET A 332 1.19 -12.74 -1.26
CA MET A 332 2.53 -12.55 -0.72
C MET A 332 3.41 -11.97 -1.84
N ASP A 333 3.92 -10.76 -1.63
CA ASP A 333 4.82 -10.11 -2.57
C ASP A 333 6.12 -10.90 -2.73
N ARG A 334 6.71 -10.86 -3.92
CA ARG A 334 8.02 -11.46 -4.20
C ARG A 334 8.12 -12.95 -3.83
N PHE A 335 7.00 -13.67 -3.86
CA PHE A 335 6.93 -15.11 -3.63
C PHE A 335 7.86 -15.84 -4.62
N ALA A 336 8.83 -16.59 -4.11
CA ALA A 336 9.84 -17.28 -4.90
C ALA A 336 10.74 -16.39 -5.78
N SER A 337 10.91 -15.10 -5.43
CA SER A 337 11.79 -14.18 -6.19
C SER A 337 13.29 -14.36 -5.93
N ALA A 338 13.66 -15.04 -4.84
CA ALA A 338 15.03 -15.32 -4.44
C ALA A 338 15.15 -16.70 -3.77
N PRO A 339 16.35 -17.31 -3.71
CA PRO A 339 16.55 -18.60 -3.04
C PRO A 339 16.06 -18.64 -1.59
N GLY A 340 15.28 -19.67 -1.26
CA GLY A 340 14.64 -19.85 0.04
C GLY A 340 13.34 -20.63 -0.02
N THR A 341 12.70 -20.78 1.14
CA THR A 341 11.40 -21.43 1.30
C THR A 341 10.33 -20.38 1.58
N TYR A 342 9.25 -20.43 0.80
CA TYR A 342 8.10 -19.55 0.92
C TYR A 342 6.86 -20.39 1.21
N ARG A 343 6.08 -20.02 2.22
CA ARG A 343 4.91 -20.80 2.65
C ARG A 343 3.69 -19.92 2.89
N ILE A 344 2.54 -20.36 2.39
CA ILE A 344 1.22 -19.83 2.73
C ILE A 344 0.42 -20.97 3.34
N ALA A 345 -0.04 -20.82 4.58
CA ALA A 345 -0.84 -21.83 5.27
C ALA A 345 -2.16 -21.23 5.73
N LEU A 346 -3.24 -21.98 5.54
CA LEU A 346 -4.60 -21.66 5.98
C LEU A 346 -5.12 -22.83 6.80
N ASP A 347 -5.67 -22.58 7.99
CA ASP A 347 -6.30 -23.62 8.78
C ASP A 347 -7.75 -23.31 9.14
N GLY A 348 -8.46 -24.38 9.50
CA GLY A 348 -9.86 -24.34 9.85
C GLY A 348 -10.10 -23.48 11.09
N ALA A 349 -9.15 -23.34 12.00
CA ALA A 349 -9.24 -22.48 13.18
C ALA A 349 -9.23 -20.98 12.84
N GLY A 350 -8.91 -20.61 11.59
CA GLY A 350 -8.89 -19.23 11.13
C GLY A 350 -7.50 -18.68 10.88
N GLN A 351 -6.43 -19.40 11.19
CA GLN A 351 -5.10 -18.85 11.06
C GLN A 351 -4.66 -18.85 9.59
N ALA A 352 -4.53 -17.66 9.00
CA ALA A 352 -3.74 -17.44 7.81
C ALA A 352 -2.29 -17.10 8.22
N SER A 353 -1.32 -17.78 7.62
CA SER A 353 0.11 -17.59 7.90
C SER A 353 0.92 -17.49 6.60
N PHE A 354 1.82 -16.53 6.54
CA PHE A 354 2.71 -16.27 5.40
C PHE A 354 4.14 -16.25 5.93
N HIS A 355 5.04 -16.98 5.29
CA HIS A 355 6.39 -17.20 5.81
C HIS A 355 7.43 -17.16 4.69
N VAL A 356 8.56 -16.54 4.98
CA VAL A 356 9.76 -16.56 4.13
C VAL A 356 10.99 -16.92 4.96
N ALA A 357 11.74 -17.92 4.51
CA ALA A 357 13.05 -18.29 5.01
C ALA A 357 14.07 -18.25 3.87
N PRO A 358 14.95 -17.25 3.79
CA PRO A 358 16.02 -17.21 2.80
C PRO A 358 16.93 -18.44 2.88
N ALA A 359 17.41 -18.94 1.74
CA ALA A 359 18.30 -20.12 1.71
C ALA A 359 19.70 -19.84 2.28
N THR A 360 20.09 -18.57 2.36
CA THR A 360 21.35 -18.12 2.95
C THR A 360 21.09 -16.94 3.89
N PRO A 361 21.91 -16.74 4.93
CA PRO A 361 21.71 -15.63 5.85
C PRO A 361 21.72 -14.27 5.14
N VAL A 362 20.79 -13.38 5.52
CA VAL A 362 20.63 -12.05 4.91
C VAL A 362 20.80 -10.97 5.96
N THR A 363 21.23 -9.78 5.55
CA THR A 363 21.39 -8.64 6.46
C THR A 363 20.10 -7.81 6.64
N ARG A 364 19.07 -8.14 5.87
CA ARG A 364 17.75 -7.50 5.95
C ARG A 364 16.67 -8.49 5.53
N HIS A 365 15.71 -8.70 6.43
CA HIS A 365 14.50 -9.46 6.12
C HIS A 365 13.39 -8.52 5.68
N ARG A 366 12.57 -8.96 4.72
CA ARG A 366 11.39 -8.21 4.27
C ARG A 366 10.29 -9.16 3.84
N LEU A 367 9.06 -8.85 4.26
CA LEU A 367 7.85 -9.56 3.86
C LEU A 367 6.73 -8.55 3.64
N THR A 368 6.06 -8.63 2.50
CA THR A 368 4.84 -7.87 2.22
C THR A 368 3.69 -8.83 1.97
N VAL A 369 2.57 -8.62 2.66
CA VAL A 369 1.33 -9.38 2.47
C VAL A 369 0.20 -8.41 2.15
N TYR A 370 -0.66 -8.81 1.23
CA TYR A 370 -1.90 -8.12 0.89
C TYR A 370 -3.08 -8.94 1.37
N GLN A 371 -4.08 -8.26 1.93
CA GLN A 371 -5.41 -8.82 2.20
C GLN A 371 -6.48 -7.90 1.63
N HIS A 372 -7.45 -8.46 0.94
CA HIS A 372 -8.55 -7.76 0.30
C HIS A 372 -9.88 -8.40 0.71
N PHE A 373 -10.70 -7.64 1.45
CA PHE A 373 -11.94 -8.10 2.09
C PHE A 373 -13.15 -7.86 1.18
N VAL A 374 -13.55 -8.86 0.42
CA VAL A 374 -14.56 -8.75 -0.65
C VAL A 374 -15.77 -9.64 -0.37
N GLY A 375 -16.87 -9.34 -1.06
CA GLY A 375 -18.10 -10.14 -0.93
C GLY A 375 -18.03 -11.37 -1.83
N ALA A 376 -18.71 -12.45 -1.41
CA ALA A 376 -18.95 -13.59 -2.28
C ALA A 376 -19.99 -13.27 -3.37
N PRO A 377 -19.87 -13.84 -4.59
CA PRO A 377 -18.81 -14.73 -5.06
C PRO A 377 -17.59 -13.96 -5.64
N VAL A 378 -16.37 -14.48 -5.46
CA VAL A 378 -15.13 -13.83 -5.93
C VAL A 378 -14.99 -13.76 -7.45
N GLN A 379 -15.72 -14.62 -8.18
CA GLN A 379 -15.62 -14.79 -9.62
C GLN A 379 -16.20 -13.61 -10.43
N ILE A 380 -16.75 -12.58 -9.76
CA ILE A 380 -17.33 -11.41 -10.41
C ILE A 380 -16.25 -10.32 -10.63
N GLY A 381 -15.49 -10.48 -11.72
CA GLY A 381 -14.67 -9.44 -12.34
C GLY A 381 -13.25 -9.23 -11.79
N ALA A 382 -12.42 -8.51 -12.54
CA ALA A 382 -11.01 -8.26 -12.21
C ALA A 382 -10.79 -7.43 -10.92
N ALA A 383 -11.85 -6.89 -10.31
CA ALA A 383 -11.77 -6.08 -9.10
C ALA A 383 -11.27 -6.86 -7.88
N THR A 384 -11.51 -8.17 -7.84
CA THR A 384 -11.10 -9.10 -6.76
C THR A 384 -9.79 -9.82 -7.07
N SER A 385 -9.23 -9.65 -8.28
CA SER A 385 -8.08 -10.40 -8.79
C SER A 385 -6.80 -10.14 -7.98
N PRO A 386 -6.26 -11.16 -7.27
CA PRO A 386 -5.02 -11.00 -6.53
C PRO A 386 -3.78 -10.60 -7.35
N PRO A 387 -3.62 -10.99 -8.64
CA PRO A 387 -2.61 -10.42 -9.52
C PRO A 387 -2.60 -8.89 -9.55
N SER A 388 -3.76 -8.24 -9.42
CA SER A 388 -3.84 -6.78 -9.36
C SER A 388 -3.21 -6.19 -8.10
N MET A 389 -3.08 -6.95 -7.01
CA MET A 389 -2.38 -6.53 -5.79
C MET A 389 -0.86 -6.61 -5.94
N LEU A 390 -0.37 -7.65 -6.62
CA LEU A 390 1.06 -7.90 -6.84
C LEU A 390 1.67 -7.02 -7.92
N HIS A 391 0.85 -6.55 -8.86
CA HIS A 391 1.30 -5.71 -9.96
C HIS A 391 0.60 -4.35 -9.90
N PRO A 392 1.12 -3.40 -9.09
CA PRO A 392 0.61 -2.03 -9.09
C PRO A 392 0.84 -1.33 -10.43
N LEU A 393 0.03 -0.31 -10.72
CA LEU A 393 0.26 0.55 -11.87
C LEU A 393 1.62 1.26 -11.75
N VAL A 394 2.30 1.43 -12.88
CA VAL A 394 3.56 2.16 -12.95
C VAL A 394 3.24 3.63 -13.17
N ALA A 395 3.82 4.52 -12.35
CA ALA A 395 3.62 5.95 -12.45
C ALA A 395 4.98 6.63 -12.71
N ARG A 396 5.14 7.24 -13.88
CA ARG A 396 6.41 7.85 -14.33
C ARG A 396 6.24 9.34 -14.56
N VAL A 397 7.22 10.10 -14.08
CA VAL A 397 7.37 11.51 -14.41
C VAL A 397 8.28 11.63 -15.64
N ASP A 398 8.13 12.70 -16.43
CA ASP A 398 9.02 13.01 -17.54
C ASP A 398 10.52 12.97 -17.09
N PRO A 399 11.39 12.19 -17.77
CA PRO A 399 12.83 12.15 -17.52
C PRO A 399 13.49 13.53 -17.38
N ALA A 400 13.05 14.52 -18.17
CA ALA A 400 13.60 15.87 -18.09
C ALA A 400 13.38 16.52 -16.70
N HIS A 401 12.28 16.17 -16.02
CA HIS A 401 11.99 16.70 -14.69
C HIS A 401 12.89 16.10 -13.60
N TYR A 402 13.23 14.81 -13.72
CA TYR A 402 14.22 14.16 -12.85
C TYR A 402 15.57 14.88 -12.97
N VAL A 403 16.05 15.09 -14.19
CA VAL A 403 17.30 15.84 -14.46
C VAL A 403 17.24 17.25 -13.86
N ALA A 404 16.15 17.99 -14.07
CA ALA A 404 15.99 19.34 -13.52
C ALA A 404 15.98 19.38 -11.99
N SER A 405 15.45 18.34 -11.35
CA SER A 405 15.41 18.21 -9.88
C SER A 405 16.72 17.73 -9.26
N GLY A 406 17.65 17.19 -10.06
CA GLY A 406 18.85 16.52 -9.56
C GLY A 406 18.56 15.22 -8.79
N LEU A 407 17.40 14.61 -9.03
CA LEU A 407 16.95 13.38 -8.38
C LEU A 407 16.80 12.28 -9.42
N GLU A 408 17.24 11.08 -9.07
CA GLU A 408 17.04 9.91 -9.92
C GLU A 408 15.59 9.41 -9.83
N PRO A 409 15.04 8.85 -10.93
CA PRO A 409 13.84 8.06 -10.86
C PRO A 409 13.96 7.02 -9.74
N PRO A 410 12.90 6.78 -8.96
CA PRO A 410 12.90 5.66 -8.04
C PRO A 410 13.28 4.40 -8.83
N ALA A 411 14.28 3.65 -8.39
CA ALA A 411 14.53 2.30 -8.91
C ALA A 411 13.22 1.54 -8.68
N ASP A 412 12.47 1.30 -9.76
CA ASP A 412 11.05 0.96 -9.68
C ASP A 412 10.78 -0.26 -8.77
N ARG A 413 9.58 -0.27 -8.18
CA ARG A 413 9.08 -1.28 -7.22
C ARG A 413 9.12 -2.71 -7.76
#